data_AF-A0A7J0GU50-F1
#
_entry.id   AF-A0A7J0GU50-F1
#
_cell.length_a   1.000
_cell.length_b   1.000
_cell.length_c   1.000
_cell.angle_alpha   90.00
_cell.angle_beta   90.00
_cell.angle_gamma   90.00
#
_symmetry.space_group_name_H-M   'P 1'
#
loop_
_entity.id
_entity.type
_entity.pdbx_description
1 polymer ?
#
loop_
_entity_poly.entity_id
_entity_poly.type
_entity_poly.pdbx_seq_one_letter_code
_entity_poly.pdbx_strand_id
1 'polypeptide(L)'
;MFNSARLDFTAAEKEAFLDQVRQAVIGSHNLDARYRGINFLESLVCIPLNNFAFHFLESLVSEFSPSTSTAMGLAREFHEQCRASLEQDYLKTFYCWAQDAALSVTNKIIESDSAVPEVNVCSTAMRLMLQILNWDFRYGINAVKGAKSDIDCFSAEARYEGAKLSDCLLVQPGPAWRDVLITSGHIGWLLSLYGALRQKFSCEGYWLDCPIAVSARKLIVQFFTLTGAIFPSDNGQMQEQHLLQLLSGIIQWINPPDAIAKAINCGKSESEMLDGCRALLAIATVTTPLVFDRLLKSISPFGTISLLSALMCEVIKVLMANCTEEETWSWVARDILLDTWTALLMKQPTGNTGQSVMLPPEGINAAANVFALIVESELKAASASDFTVESESDYLQASITTMDERLSSYALIARAAIDVTIPLLTRLFSERFRRLHQGISILPSFQYTMWSPPIVSLLA
;
A
#
# COMPACT_ATOMS: atom_id res chain seq x y z
N MET A 1 -39.69 -30.89 21.01
CA MET A 1 -38.79 -30.83 22.19
C MET A 1 -37.35 -30.64 21.70
N PHE A 2 -37.10 -29.58 20.94
CA PHE A 2 -35.75 -29.17 20.49
C PHE A 2 -35.56 -27.71 20.94
N ASN A 3 -35.45 -27.57 22.26
CA ASN A 3 -34.84 -26.40 22.89
C ASN A 3 -33.45 -26.84 23.35
N SER A 4 -32.52 -25.89 23.44
CA SER A 4 -31.24 -25.95 24.17
C SER A 4 -30.03 -26.65 23.51
N ALA A 5 -29.53 -26.07 22.43
CA ALA A 5 -28.08 -26.03 22.20
C ALA A 5 -27.66 -24.65 21.66
N ARG A 6 -28.18 -23.60 22.29
CA ARG A 6 -27.50 -22.30 22.32
C ARG A 6 -26.42 -22.48 23.38
N LEU A 7 -25.18 -22.69 22.98
CA LEU A 7 -24.03 -22.60 23.90
C LEU A 7 -23.87 -21.12 24.26
N ASP A 8 -24.77 -20.65 25.12
CA ASP A 8 -24.63 -19.39 25.84
C ASP A 8 -23.51 -19.60 26.85
N PHE A 9 -22.26 -19.52 26.40
CA PHE A 9 -21.15 -19.28 27.31
C PHE A 9 -21.56 -18.09 28.18
N THR A 10 -21.58 -18.32 29.49
CA THR A 10 -21.86 -17.25 30.42
C THR A 10 -20.80 -16.16 30.24
N ALA A 11 -21.16 -14.90 30.53
CA ALA A 11 -20.18 -13.82 30.48
C ALA A 11 -18.93 -14.15 31.32
N ALA A 12 -19.12 -14.85 32.44
CA ALA A 12 -18.05 -15.31 33.33
C ALA A 12 -17.09 -16.32 32.69
N GLU A 13 -17.57 -17.28 31.89
CA GLU A 13 -16.70 -18.25 31.21
C GLU A 13 -15.89 -17.60 30.08
N LYS A 14 -16.51 -16.67 29.34
CA LYS A 14 -15.80 -15.86 28.33
C LYS A 14 -14.73 -15.01 28.97
N GLU A 15 -15.05 -14.35 30.07
CA GLU A 15 -14.12 -13.50 30.83
C GLU A 15 -12.96 -14.33 31.39
N ALA A 16 -13.23 -15.49 31.99
CA ALA A 16 -12.20 -16.40 32.49
C ALA A 16 -11.27 -16.92 31.39
N PHE A 17 -11.81 -17.24 30.21
CA PHE A 17 -11.01 -17.64 29.06
C PHE A 17 -10.15 -16.49 28.54
N LEU A 18 -10.73 -15.29 28.38
CA LEU A 18 -10.01 -14.10 27.95
C LEU A 18 -8.92 -13.70 28.95
N ASP A 19 -9.15 -13.90 30.25
CA ASP A 19 -8.14 -13.71 31.27
C ASP A 19 -6.98 -14.70 31.13
N GLN A 20 -7.24 -15.98 30.82
CA GLN A 20 -6.18 -16.94 30.55
C GLN A 20 -5.36 -16.55 29.31
N VAL A 21 -6.02 -16.12 28.22
CA VAL A 21 -5.35 -15.65 27.01
C VAL A 21 -4.53 -14.38 27.32
N ARG A 22 -5.09 -13.43 28.08
CA ARG A 22 -4.40 -12.23 28.52
C ARG A 22 -3.16 -12.56 29.34
N GLN A 23 -3.25 -13.50 30.29
CA GLN A 23 -2.10 -13.95 31.07
C GLN A 23 -1.07 -14.61 30.17
N ALA A 24 -1.47 -15.42 29.18
CA ALA A 24 -0.53 -16.00 28.23
C ALA A 24 0.22 -14.93 27.42
N VAL A 25 -0.45 -13.85 26.98
CA VAL A 25 0.14 -12.78 26.16
C VAL A 25 1.01 -11.81 26.97
N ILE A 26 0.52 -11.34 28.13
CA ILE A 26 1.15 -10.26 28.91
C ILE A 26 1.85 -10.79 30.17
N GLY A 27 1.33 -11.87 30.75
CA GLY A 27 1.75 -12.39 32.07
C GLY A 27 3.22 -12.79 32.14
N SER A 28 3.73 -13.00 33.34
CA SER A 28 5.14 -13.35 33.63
C SER A 28 5.54 -14.78 33.27
N HIS A 29 4.82 -15.43 32.35
CA HIS A 29 5.09 -16.79 31.88
C HIS A 29 6.31 -16.84 30.93
N ASN A 30 6.72 -18.05 30.54
CA ASN A 30 7.84 -18.25 29.61
C ASN A 30 7.55 -17.62 28.23
N LEU A 31 8.61 -17.28 27.48
CA LEU A 31 8.49 -16.64 26.16
C LEU A 31 7.68 -17.47 25.16
N ASP A 32 7.71 -18.80 25.28
CA ASP A 32 6.91 -19.71 24.45
C ASP A 32 5.40 -19.58 24.69
N ALA A 33 4.96 -19.35 25.94
CA ALA A 33 3.56 -19.11 26.25
C ALA A 33 3.08 -17.77 25.64
N ARG A 34 3.92 -16.74 25.70
CA ARG A 34 3.65 -15.44 25.05
C ARG A 34 3.55 -15.56 23.55
N TYR A 35 4.52 -16.22 22.92
CA TYR A 35 4.51 -16.50 21.49
C TYR A 35 3.26 -17.28 21.06
N ARG A 36 2.89 -18.33 21.79
CA ARG A 36 1.68 -19.12 21.52
C ARG A 36 0.39 -18.31 21.72
N GLY A 37 0.32 -17.50 22.77
CA GLY A 37 -0.84 -16.63 23.04
C GLY A 37 -1.07 -15.60 21.95
N ILE A 38 0.01 -14.97 21.45
CA ILE A 38 -0.08 -14.01 20.34
C ILE A 38 -0.49 -14.71 19.04
N ASN A 39 0.11 -15.85 18.70
CA ASN A 39 -0.27 -16.62 17.51
C ASN A 39 -1.73 -17.09 17.57
N PHE A 40 -2.22 -17.45 18.76
CA PHE A 40 -3.63 -17.78 18.97
C PHE A 40 -4.53 -16.58 18.61
N LEU A 41 -4.20 -15.37 19.09
CA LEU A 41 -4.95 -14.17 18.71
C LEU A 41 -4.84 -13.85 17.21
N GLU A 42 -3.66 -14.01 16.60
CA GLU A 42 -3.47 -13.84 15.15
C GLU A 42 -4.38 -14.79 14.35
N SER A 43 -4.47 -16.06 14.77
CA SER A 43 -5.38 -17.02 14.16
C SER A 43 -6.87 -16.63 14.28
N LEU A 44 -7.25 -15.94 15.37
CA LEU A 44 -8.61 -15.45 15.57
C LEU A 44 -8.95 -14.24 14.70
N VAL A 45 -7.98 -13.36 14.45
CA VAL A 45 -8.18 -12.13 13.66
C VAL A 45 -8.12 -12.40 12.15
N CYS A 46 -7.37 -13.41 11.69
CA CYS A 46 -7.25 -13.76 10.26
C CYS A 46 -8.50 -14.41 9.62
N ILE A 47 -9.51 -14.73 10.43
CA ILE A 47 -10.71 -15.48 10.06
C ILE A 47 -11.59 -14.83 8.96
N PRO A 48 -11.66 -13.49 8.77
CA PRO A 48 -12.52 -12.92 7.73
C PRO A 48 -11.91 -12.94 6.32
N LEU A 49 -10.62 -13.23 6.13
CA LEU A 49 -9.92 -12.94 4.87
C LEU A 49 -9.56 -14.15 4.01
N ASN A 50 -9.69 -15.38 4.50
CA ASN A 50 -9.48 -16.58 3.67
C ASN A 50 -10.49 -17.68 4.04
N ASN A 51 -11.17 -18.21 3.01
CA ASN A 51 -12.19 -19.27 3.03
C ASN A 51 -11.73 -20.64 3.59
N PHE A 52 -10.70 -20.72 4.43
CA PHE A 52 -10.13 -22.01 4.86
C PHE A 52 -9.66 -22.10 6.32
N ALA A 53 -9.99 -21.13 7.18
CA ALA A 53 -9.68 -21.19 8.63
C ALA A 53 -10.92 -21.44 9.51
N PHE A 54 -11.96 -22.06 8.95
CA PHE A 54 -13.13 -22.51 9.73
C PHE A 54 -12.76 -23.65 10.72
N HIS A 55 -11.66 -24.37 10.46
CA HIS A 55 -11.25 -25.53 11.24
C HIS A 55 -10.71 -25.26 12.65
N PHE A 56 -10.26 -24.06 13.02
CA PHE A 56 -9.70 -23.82 14.37
C PHE A 56 -10.73 -23.26 15.36
N LEU A 57 -11.64 -22.38 14.93
CA LEU A 57 -12.86 -22.07 15.69
C LEU A 57 -13.82 -23.28 15.68
N GLU A 58 -13.86 -24.09 14.62
CA GLU A 58 -14.44 -25.45 14.71
C GLU A 58 -13.66 -26.29 15.71
N SER A 59 -12.32 -26.41 15.70
CA SER A 59 -11.61 -27.31 16.63
C SER A 59 -11.85 -26.97 18.10
N LEU A 60 -11.96 -25.68 18.45
CA LEU A 60 -12.23 -25.23 19.83
C LEU A 60 -13.72 -25.43 20.22
N VAL A 61 -14.61 -25.63 19.24
CA VAL A 61 -16.04 -25.92 19.42
C VAL A 61 -16.40 -27.40 19.10
N SER A 62 -15.53 -28.15 18.42
CA SER A 62 -15.74 -29.52 17.93
C SER A 62 -15.05 -30.58 18.79
N GLU A 63 -14.23 -30.20 19.77
CA GLU A 63 -13.81 -31.14 20.82
C GLU A 63 -14.97 -31.56 21.75
N PHE A 64 -16.16 -30.97 21.63
CA PHE A 64 -17.27 -31.19 22.56
C PHE A 64 -18.66 -31.45 21.92
N SER A 65 -18.76 -32.16 20.78
CA SER A 65 -19.97 -32.93 20.40
C SER A 65 -19.73 -33.80 19.14
N PRO A 66 -20.22 -35.05 19.06
CA PRO A 66 -19.71 -36.08 18.15
C PRO A 66 -20.14 -35.92 16.69
N SER A 67 -19.24 -36.35 15.79
CA SER A 67 -19.42 -36.73 14.39
C SER A 67 -20.70 -36.23 13.72
N THR A 68 -20.64 -35.05 13.10
CA THR A 68 -20.79 -34.93 11.64
C THR A 68 -20.63 -33.47 11.22
N SER A 69 -19.70 -33.32 10.28
CA SER A 69 -19.69 -32.31 9.24
C SER A 69 -19.05 -30.96 9.53
N THR A 70 -18.14 -30.68 8.62
CA THR A 70 -17.90 -29.40 7.95
C THR A 70 -19.18 -28.82 7.27
N ALA A 71 -20.37 -29.02 7.86
CA ALA A 71 -21.71 -28.74 7.32
C ALA A 71 -22.72 -28.29 8.41
N MET A 72 -22.46 -27.14 9.05
CA MET A 72 -23.39 -26.45 9.97
C MET A 72 -24.08 -25.26 9.27
N GLY A 73 -25.36 -25.35 8.93
CA GLY A 73 -26.14 -24.29 8.28
C GLY A 73 -26.45 -23.08 9.18
N LEU A 74 -25.46 -22.21 9.44
CA LEU A 74 -25.67 -20.93 10.14
C LEU A 74 -25.89 -19.77 9.14
N ALA A 75 -26.70 -18.79 9.55
CA ALA A 75 -27.07 -17.66 8.70
C ALA A 75 -25.94 -16.62 8.58
N ARG A 76 -25.79 -15.99 7.41
CA ARG A 76 -24.86 -14.87 7.14
C ARG A 76 -24.96 -13.75 8.18
N GLU A 77 -26.17 -13.49 8.67
CA GLU A 77 -26.45 -12.50 9.73
C GLU A 77 -25.69 -12.81 11.02
N PHE A 78 -25.54 -14.08 11.39
CA PHE A 78 -24.77 -14.48 12.57
C PHE A 78 -23.29 -14.19 12.38
N HIS A 79 -22.74 -14.46 11.20
CA HIS A 79 -21.34 -14.13 10.88
C HIS A 79 -21.10 -12.61 10.91
N GLU A 80 -22.04 -11.82 10.40
CA GLU A 80 -21.96 -10.36 10.44
C GLU A 80 -22.10 -9.81 11.86
N GLN A 81 -22.92 -10.42 12.72
CA GLN A 81 -23.03 -10.08 14.14
C GLN A 81 -21.76 -10.41 14.92
N CYS A 82 -21.17 -11.60 14.73
CA CYS A 82 -19.89 -11.95 15.33
C CYS A 82 -18.77 -11.01 14.90
N ARG A 83 -18.74 -10.66 13.61
CA ARG A 83 -17.77 -9.70 13.06
C ARG A 83 -17.92 -8.32 13.72
N ALA A 84 -19.15 -7.83 13.87
CA ALA A 84 -19.43 -6.54 14.50
C ALA A 84 -19.06 -6.53 15.99
N SER A 85 -19.41 -7.59 16.74
CA SER A 85 -19.03 -7.71 18.16
C SER A 85 -17.51 -7.83 18.34
N LEU A 86 -16.80 -8.55 17.47
CA LEU A 86 -15.34 -8.61 17.51
C LEU A 86 -14.72 -7.23 17.36
N GLU A 87 -15.17 -6.45 16.37
CA GLU A 87 -14.69 -5.09 16.11
C GLU A 87 -14.97 -4.15 17.28
N GLN A 88 -16.18 -4.21 17.84
CA GLN A 88 -16.64 -3.31 18.88
C GLN A 88 -16.03 -3.61 20.25
N ASP A 89 -15.95 -4.89 20.62
CA ASP A 89 -15.70 -5.31 22.00
C ASP A 89 -14.26 -5.81 22.24
N TYR A 90 -13.58 -6.32 21.21
CA TYR A 90 -12.35 -7.11 21.41
C TYR A 90 -11.12 -6.63 20.62
N LEU A 91 -11.27 -6.15 19.39
CA LEU A 91 -10.10 -5.79 18.56
C LEU A 91 -9.19 -4.76 19.22
N LYS A 92 -9.77 -3.71 19.83
CA LYS A 92 -8.98 -2.68 20.53
C LYS A 92 -8.20 -3.28 21.69
N THR A 93 -8.82 -4.17 22.45
CA THR A 93 -8.21 -4.87 23.59
C THR A 93 -7.06 -5.76 23.14
N PHE A 94 -7.25 -6.55 22.08
CA PHE A 94 -6.20 -7.42 21.53
C PHE A 94 -5.03 -6.62 20.97
N TYR A 95 -5.31 -5.48 20.34
CA TYR A 95 -4.28 -4.57 19.88
C TYR A 95 -3.42 -4.06 21.04
N CYS A 96 -4.05 -3.59 22.13
CA CYS A 96 -3.31 -3.14 23.32
C CYS A 96 -2.49 -4.27 23.95
N TRP A 97 -3.02 -5.50 24.01
CA TRP A 97 -2.24 -6.63 24.54
C TRP A 97 -1.01 -6.95 23.70
N ALA A 98 -1.14 -6.91 22.36
CA ALA A 98 -0.02 -7.09 21.45
C ALA A 98 1.01 -5.97 21.61
N GLN A 99 0.55 -4.72 21.71
CA GLN A 99 1.40 -3.56 21.95
C GLN A 99 2.19 -3.69 23.26
N ASP A 100 1.54 -4.02 24.37
CA ASP A 100 2.17 -4.21 25.67
C ASP A 100 3.20 -5.36 25.64
N ALA A 101 2.87 -6.47 24.96
CA ALA A 101 3.79 -7.59 24.80
C ALA A 101 5.07 -7.15 24.05
N ALA A 102 4.94 -6.39 22.95
CA ALA A 102 6.06 -5.87 22.19
C ALA A 102 6.90 -4.85 22.99
N LEU A 103 6.24 -3.94 23.72
CA LEU A 103 6.89 -2.96 24.59
C LEU A 103 7.72 -3.65 25.69
N SER A 104 7.16 -4.71 26.31
CA SER A 104 7.79 -5.41 27.43
C SER A 104 9.13 -6.08 27.10
N VAL A 105 9.36 -6.38 25.81
CA VAL A 105 10.59 -7.04 25.33
C VAL A 105 11.55 -6.10 24.60
N THR A 106 11.16 -4.84 24.37
CA THR A 106 11.93 -3.89 23.54
C THR A 106 13.34 -3.64 24.09
N ASN A 107 13.47 -3.29 25.38
CA ASN A 107 14.79 -2.97 25.96
C ASN A 107 15.76 -4.14 25.87
N LYS A 108 15.27 -5.37 26.10
CA LYS A 108 16.08 -6.59 25.99
C LYS A 108 16.59 -6.83 24.56
N ILE A 109 15.77 -6.52 23.56
CA ILE A 109 16.17 -6.64 22.14
C ILE A 109 17.24 -5.61 21.79
N ILE A 110 17.10 -4.37 22.29
CA ILE A 110 18.04 -3.29 21.99
C ILE A 110 19.38 -3.49 22.71
N GLU A 111 19.35 -3.88 23.99
CA GLU A 111 20.55 -3.99 24.84
C GLU A 111 21.37 -5.27 24.61
N SER A 112 20.77 -6.32 24.03
CA SER A 112 21.48 -7.59 23.84
C SER A 112 22.32 -7.60 22.57
N ASP A 113 23.59 -8.01 22.64
CA ASP A 113 24.45 -8.18 21.45
C ASP A 113 24.24 -9.51 20.71
N SER A 114 23.38 -10.39 21.21
CA SER A 114 23.14 -11.72 20.64
C SER A 114 21.69 -11.94 20.19
N ALA A 115 21.47 -13.04 19.46
CA ALA A 115 20.12 -13.44 19.05
C ALA A 115 19.28 -13.81 20.28
N VAL A 116 18.26 -13.00 20.57
CA VAL A 116 17.37 -13.21 21.71
C VAL A 116 15.98 -13.70 21.26
N PRO A 117 15.39 -14.68 21.96
CA PRO A 117 14.06 -15.21 21.63
C PRO A 117 12.95 -14.16 21.72
N GLU A 118 13.16 -13.07 22.47
CA GLU A 118 12.31 -11.89 22.54
C GLU A 118 11.97 -11.29 21.16
N VAL A 119 12.87 -11.42 20.18
CA VAL A 119 12.64 -10.96 18.79
C VAL A 119 11.40 -11.62 18.19
N ASN A 120 11.15 -12.91 18.48
CA ASN A 120 10.00 -13.64 17.96
C ASN A 120 8.68 -13.13 18.55
N VAL A 121 8.67 -12.82 19.86
CA VAL A 121 7.50 -12.25 20.54
C VAL A 121 7.19 -10.87 19.96
N CYS A 122 8.20 -10.01 19.83
CA CYS A 122 8.04 -8.66 19.27
C CYS A 122 7.56 -8.69 17.81
N SER A 123 8.19 -9.52 16.97
CA SER A 123 7.82 -9.70 15.56
C SER A 123 6.38 -10.18 15.39
N THR A 124 5.97 -11.18 16.17
CA THR A 124 4.61 -11.74 16.12
C THR A 124 3.58 -10.76 16.65
N ALA A 125 3.89 -10.03 17.72
CA ALA A 125 3.01 -8.98 18.24
C ALA A 125 2.77 -7.87 17.19
N MET A 126 3.82 -7.43 16.49
CA MET A 126 3.69 -6.45 15.40
C MET A 126 2.86 -6.98 14.23
N ARG A 127 2.98 -8.27 13.91
CA ARG A 127 2.18 -8.92 12.87
C ARG A 127 0.69 -8.98 13.24
N LEU A 128 0.37 -9.31 14.49
CA LEU A 128 -1.00 -9.26 15.01
C LEU A 128 -1.56 -7.83 14.95
N MET A 129 -0.78 -6.83 15.37
CA MET A 129 -1.19 -5.42 15.26
C MET A 129 -1.48 -5.03 13.81
N LEU A 130 -0.62 -5.43 12.86
CA LEU A 130 -0.83 -5.21 11.44
C LEU A 130 -2.10 -5.88 10.92
N GLN A 131 -2.39 -7.11 11.32
CA GLN A 131 -3.60 -7.83 10.93
C GLN A 131 -4.87 -7.17 11.46
N ILE A 132 -4.85 -6.70 12.71
CA ILE A 132 -5.96 -5.94 13.29
C ILE A 132 -6.17 -4.64 12.52
N LEU A 133 -5.10 -3.95 12.11
CA LEU A 133 -5.22 -2.73 11.30
C LEU A 133 -5.68 -3.00 9.87
N ASN A 134 -5.46 -4.20 9.34
CA ASN A 134 -6.03 -4.66 8.05
C ASN A 134 -7.49 -5.11 8.16
N TRP A 135 -8.11 -4.99 9.33
CA TRP A 135 -9.53 -5.22 9.49
C TRP A 135 -10.34 -4.18 8.70
N ASP A 136 -11.37 -4.64 7.99
CA ASP A 136 -12.30 -3.76 7.28
C ASP A 136 -13.34 -3.21 8.26
N PHE A 137 -12.97 -2.07 8.87
CA PHE A 137 -13.70 -1.33 9.90
C PHE A 137 -15.01 -0.74 9.36
N ARG A 138 -16.13 -1.00 10.04
CA ARG A 138 -17.47 -0.57 9.59
C ARG A 138 -17.88 0.82 10.05
N TYR A 139 -17.06 1.48 10.89
CA TYR A 139 -17.37 2.79 11.44
C TYR A 139 -17.67 3.86 10.35
N GLY A 140 -16.90 3.85 9.25
CA GLY A 140 -17.09 4.80 8.14
C GLY A 140 -18.42 4.63 7.40
N ILE A 141 -18.92 3.40 7.26
CA ILE A 141 -20.16 3.09 6.51
C ILE A 141 -21.40 3.55 7.29
N ASN A 142 -21.37 3.40 8.61
CA ASN A 142 -22.52 3.69 9.47
C ASN A 142 -22.66 5.20 9.81
N ALA A 143 -21.57 5.96 9.80
CA ALA A 143 -21.60 7.40 10.03
C ALA A 143 -22.21 8.19 8.85
N VAL A 144 -21.99 7.74 7.61
CA VAL A 144 -22.56 8.38 6.40
C VAL A 144 -24.03 8.02 6.21
N LYS A 145 -24.46 6.82 6.64
CA LYS A 145 -25.86 6.36 6.59
C LYS A 145 -26.75 6.88 7.75
N GLY A 146 -26.23 7.75 8.62
CA GLY A 146 -26.93 8.30 9.77
C GLY A 146 -28.11 9.24 9.46
N ALA A 147 -28.47 9.46 8.20
CA ALA A 147 -29.64 10.22 7.79
C ALA A 147 -30.54 9.37 6.87
N LYS A 148 -31.53 8.71 7.50
CA LYS A 148 -32.64 7.89 6.95
C LYS A 148 -32.39 6.37 6.93
N SER A 149 -33.05 5.70 7.88
CA SER A 149 -33.37 4.28 7.83
C SER A 149 -34.48 4.02 6.79
N ASP A 150 -34.23 3.14 5.83
CA ASP A 150 -35.01 1.92 5.63
C ASP A 150 -34.39 1.10 4.49
N ILE A 151 -34.26 -0.20 4.74
CA ILE A 151 -34.20 -1.32 3.78
C ILE A 151 -33.65 -0.96 2.38
N ASP A 152 -32.33 -0.99 2.22
CA ASP A 152 -31.72 -1.67 1.07
C ASP A 152 -30.25 -2.00 1.36
N CYS A 153 -29.98 -3.29 1.60
CA CYS A 153 -28.63 -3.84 1.80
C CYS A 153 -27.93 -4.11 0.46
N PHE A 154 -28.30 -3.36 -0.58
CA PHE A 154 -27.75 -3.48 -1.93
C PHE A 154 -27.37 -2.10 -2.45
N SER A 155 -26.24 -1.62 -1.97
CA SER A 155 -25.41 -0.74 -2.78
C SER A 155 -24.05 -1.41 -2.92
N ALA A 156 -23.97 -2.35 -3.85
CA ALA A 156 -22.77 -2.46 -4.65
C ALA A 156 -22.63 -1.11 -5.36
N GLU A 157 -22.04 -0.14 -4.66
CA GLU A 157 -21.58 1.08 -5.31
C GLU A 157 -20.70 0.60 -6.45
N ALA A 158 -21.14 0.94 -7.66
CA ALA A 158 -20.38 0.78 -8.87
C ALA A 158 -19.01 1.42 -8.59
N ARG A 159 -18.04 0.57 -8.22
CA ARG A 159 -16.63 0.89 -8.38
C ARG A 159 -16.55 1.19 -9.86
N TYR A 160 -16.42 2.47 -10.20
CA TYR A 160 -15.83 2.80 -11.49
C TYR A 160 -14.58 1.92 -11.59
N GLU A 161 -14.52 1.07 -12.60
CA GLU A 161 -13.31 0.37 -13.02
C GLU A 161 -12.33 1.45 -13.53
N GLY A 162 -11.85 2.29 -12.63
CA GLY A 162 -10.68 3.12 -12.80
C GLY A 162 -9.52 2.34 -12.21
N ALA A 163 -8.45 2.20 -13.00
CA ALA A 163 -7.13 1.64 -12.69
C ALA A 163 -7.03 1.02 -11.28
N LYS A 164 -6.88 -0.31 -11.25
CA LYS A 164 -6.69 -1.14 -10.06
C LYS A 164 -5.48 -0.61 -9.26
N LEU A 165 -5.68 0.44 -8.47
CA LEU A 165 -4.68 0.98 -7.56
C LEU A 165 -4.20 -0.20 -6.73
N SER A 166 -2.90 -0.47 -6.77
CA SER A 166 -2.27 -1.51 -5.94
C SER A 166 -2.80 -1.44 -4.51
N ASP A 167 -3.05 -2.62 -3.91
CA ASP A 167 -3.80 -2.95 -2.67
C ASP A 167 -3.60 -2.02 -1.44
N CYS A 168 -3.85 -0.72 -1.57
CA CYS A 168 -3.73 0.28 -0.52
C CYS A 168 -5.03 0.31 0.28
N LEU A 169 -5.16 -0.64 1.22
CA LEU A 169 -6.31 -0.72 2.12
C LEU A 169 -6.29 0.46 3.11
N LEU A 170 -7.29 1.33 3.00
CA LEU A 170 -7.49 2.45 3.91
C LEU A 170 -8.01 1.96 5.26
N VAL A 171 -7.47 2.49 6.35
CA VAL A 171 -7.81 2.07 7.71
C VAL A 171 -8.60 3.16 8.39
N GLN A 172 -9.87 2.88 8.68
CA GLN A 172 -10.85 3.87 9.18
C GLN A 172 -11.49 3.46 10.53
N PRO A 173 -10.70 3.32 11.60
CA PRO A 173 -11.23 3.05 12.93
C PRO A 173 -11.98 4.25 13.49
N GLY A 174 -12.89 4.00 14.42
CA GLY A 174 -13.64 5.06 15.10
C GLY A 174 -12.80 5.92 16.06
N PRO A 175 -13.32 7.07 16.54
CA PRO A 175 -12.63 7.97 17.47
C PRO A 175 -12.13 7.29 18.75
N ALA A 176 -12.77 6.20 19.17
CA ALA A 176 -12.38 5.39 20.31
C ALA A 176 -11.00 4.72 20.16
N TRP A 177 -10.39 4.72 18.97
CA TRP A 177 -9.03 4.21 18.74
C TRP A 177 -7.95 5.29 18.80
N ARG A 178 -8.33 6.57 18.86
CA ARG A 178 -7.39 7.71 18.82
C ARG A 178 -6.39 7.68 19.97
N ASP A 179 -6.85 7.34 21.16
CA ASP A 179 -6.04 7.24 22.36
C ASP A 179 -4.90 6.22 22.18
N VAL A 180 -5.20 5.09 21.53
CA VAL A 180 -4.27 3.96 21.33
C VAL A 180 -3.38 4.14 20.12
N LEU A 181 -3.90 4.63 18.98
CA LEU A 181 -3.15 4.66 17.73
C LEU A 181 -2.42 5.99 17.47
N ILE A 182 -2.95 7.10 17.99
CA ILE A 182 -2.42 8.45 17.71
C ILE A 182 -1.70 9.04 18.93
N THR A 183 -2.39 9.14 20.09
CA THR A 183 -1.86 9.90 21.23
C THR A 183 -1.02 9.09 22.22
N SER A 184 -0.95 7.76 22.08
CA SER A 184 -0.23 6.86 22.99
C SER A 184 1.30 6.94 22.91
N GLY A 185 1.84 7.64 21.91
CA GLY A 185 3.27 7.61 21.59
C GLY A 185 3.72 6.34 20.85
N HIS A 186 2.79 5.47 20.45
CA HIS A 186 3.09 4.21 19.75
C HIS A 186 3.97 4.40 18.52
N ILE A 187 3.65 5.40 17.70
CA ILE A 187 4.40 5.71 16.48
C ILE A 187 5.85 6.09 16.82
N GLY A 188 6.04 6.94 17.84
CA GLY A 188 7.36 7.34 18.32
C GLY A 188 8.19 6.14 18.78
N TRP A 189 7.57 5.22 19.55
CA TRP A 189 8.22 3.97 19.95
C TRP A 189 8.60 3.11 18.73
N LEU A 190 7.67 2.89 17.78
CA LEU A 190 7.89 2.00 16.65
C LEU A 190 9.02 2.50 15.75
N LEU A 191 9.04 3.80 15.46
CA LEU A 191 10.11 4.45 14.70
C LEU A 191 11.45 4.38 15.44
N SER A 192 11.44 4.58 16.77
CA SER A 192 12.65 4.49 17.60
C SER A 192 13.19 3.07 17.68
N LEU A 193 12.33 2.07 17.82
CA LEU A 193 12.68 0.65 17.80
C LEU A 193 13.32 0.30 16.45
N TYR A 194 12.68 0.67 15.34
CA TYR A 194 13.22 0.40 14.01
C TYR A 194 14.57 1.11 13.78
N GLY A 195 14.71 2.36 14.23
CA GLY A 195 15.97 3.11 14.19
C GLY A 195 17.09 2.45 15.01
N ALA A 196 16.77 1.98 16.21
CA ALA A 196 17.72 1.25 17.05
C ALA A 196 18.15 -0.07 16.42
N LEU A 197 17.21 -0.84 15.84
CA LEU A 197 17.52 -2.07 15.10
C LEU A 197 18.42 -1.78 13.90
N ARG A 198 18.14 -0.73 13.14
CA ARG A 198 18.97 -0.29 12.00
C ARG A 198 20.41 0.02 12.43
N GLN A 199 20.59 0.73 13.53
CA GLN A 199 21.92 1.07 14.04
C GLN A 199 22.66 -0.18 14.54
N LYS A 200 21.96 -1.05 15.27
CA LYS A 200 22.52 -2.28 15.81
C LYS A 200 23.02 -3.23 14.72
N PHE A 201 22.25 -3.40 13.66
CA PHE A 201 22.54 -4.35 12.59
C PHE A 201 23.14 -3.70 11.33
N SER A 202 23.67 -2.48 11.43
CA SER A 202 24.18 -1.73 10.26
C SER A 202 25.31 -2.45 9.50
N CYS A 203 26.03 -3.35 10.17
CA CYS A 203 27.11 -4.15 9.60
C CYS A 203 26.65 -5.48 8.99
N GLU A 204 25.39 -5.88 9.19
CA GLU A 204 24.84 -7.15 8.73
C GLU A 204 23.98 -6.94 7.48
N GLY A 205 24.48 -7.31 6.29
CA GLY A 205 23.80 -7.02 5.02
C GLY A 205 22.37 -7.57 4.88
N TYR A 206 21.97 -8.55 5.69
CA TYR A 206 20.68 -9.25 5.61
C TYR A 206 19.64 -8.76 6.63
N TRP A 207 19.96 -7.79 7.48
CA TRP A 207 19.08 -7.40 8.61
C TRP A 207 17.72 -6.86 8.16
N LEU A 208 17.68 -6.27 6.96
CA LEU A 208 16.47 -5.69 6.38
C LEU A 208 15.37 -6.73 6.17
N ASP A 209 15.75 -7.98 5.92
CA ASP A 209 14.79 -9.05 5.63
C ASP A 209 14.56 -9.95 6.86
N CYS A 210 15.14 -9.59 8.01
CA CYS A 210 14.83 -10.25 9.28
C CYS A 210 13.36 -10.05 9.66
N PRO A 211 12.70 -11.06 10.26
CA PRO A 211 11.26 -11.01 10.57
C PRO A 211 10.81 -9.78 11.37
N ILE A 212 11.62 -9.33 12.32
CA ILE A 212 11.32 -8.14 13.13
C ILE A 212 11.38 -6.85 12.31
N ALA A 213 12.36 -6.71 11.40
CA ALA A 213 12.50 -5.55 10.53
C ALA A 213 11.34 -5.50 9.52
N VAL A 214 11.01 -6.64 8.91
CA VAL A 214 9.87 -6.77 7.99
C VAL A 214 8.55 -6.43 8.69
N SER A 215 8.31 -6.98 9.88
CA SER A 215 7.07 -6.73 10.63
C SER A 215 6.96 -5.27 11.06
N ALA A 216 8.06 -4.65 11.50
CA ALA A 216 8.10 -3.23 11.85
C ALA A 216 7.81 -2.35 10.63
N ARG A 217 8.47 -2.57 9.48
CA ARG A 217 8.22 -1.76 8.27
C ARG A 217 6.80 -1.87 7.78
N LYS A 218 6.24 -3.09 7.70
CA LYS A 218 4.84 -3.28 7.27
C LYS A 218 3.87 -2.56 8.20
N LEU A 219 4.10 -2.61 9.51
CA LEU A 219 3.29 -1.89 10.49
C LEU A 219 3.44 -0.37 10.32
N ILE A 220 4.66 0.15 10.11
CA ILE A 220 4.91 1.58 9.81
C ILE A 220 4.15 2.01 8.55
N VAL A 221 4.22 1.24 7.47
CA VAL A 221 3.51 1.52 6.21
C VAL A 221 1.99 1.55 6.45
N GLN A 222 1.45 0.62 7.23
CA GLN A 222 0.03 0.60 7.59
C GLN A 222 -0.42 1.87 8.33
N PHE A 223 0.44 2.46 9.16
CA PHE A 223 0.09 3.70 9.86
C PHE A 223 -0.11 4.90 8.93
N PHE A 224 0.47 4.89 7.71
CA PHE A 224 0.21 5.94 6.72
C PHE A 224 -1.19 5.87 6.12
N THR A 225 -1.86 4.71 6.17
CA THR A 225 -3.22 4.53 5.60
C THR A 225 -4.34 4.89 6.58
N LEU A 226 -4.00 5.27 7.82
CA LEU A 226 -4.97 5.77 8.79
C LEU A 226 -5.66 7.03 8.27
N THR A 227 -6.99 7.00 8.26
CA THR A 227 -7.82 8.11 7.81
C THR A 227 -9.22 8.06 8.43
N GLY A 228 -10.04 9.08 8.17
CA GLY A 228 -11.42 9.16 8.66
C GLY A 228 -11.54 9.67 10.09
N ALA A 229 -12.59 9.21 10.79
CA ALA A 229 -13.04 9.80 12.06
C ALA A 229 -12.10 9.59 13.25
N ILE A 230 -11.05 8.78 13.10
CA ILE A 230 -9.98 8.72 14.09
C ILE A 230 -9.32 10.10 14.29
N PHE A 231 -9.21 10.92 13.24
CA PHE A 231 -8.72 12.29 13.37
C PHE A 231 -9.86 13.24 13.76
N PRO A 232 -9.62 14.23 14.63
CA PRO A 232 -10.60 15.26 14.95
C PRO A 232 -10.88 16.15 13.73
N SER A 233 -12.00 16.88 13.76
CA SER A 233 -12.33 17.88 12.72
C SER A 233 -11.53 19.18 12.91
N ASP A 234 -10.21 19.09 12.81
CA ASP A 234 -9.25 20.17 13.07
C ASP A 234 -8.61 20.75 11.79
N ASN A 235 -9.37 20.75 10.69
CA ASN A 235 -8.87 21.06 9.34
C ASN A 235 -7.71 20.16 8.87
N GLY A 236 -7.58 18.95 9.44
CA GLY A 236 -6.57 17.97 9.03
C GLY A 236 -5.20 18.18 9.66
N GLN A 237 -5.06 19.09 10.63
CA GLN A 237 -3.77 19.39 11.26
C GLN A 237 -3.18 18.17 11.98
N MET A 238 -3.97 17.44 12.75
CA MET A 238 -3.49 16.23 13.45
C MET A 238 -3.12 15.12 12.45
N GLN A 239 -3.85 14.99 11.35
CA GLN A 239 -3.50 14.03 10.30
C GLN A 239 -2.19 14.43 9.61
N GLU A 240 -1.99 15.71 9.29
CA GLU A 240 -0.75 16.22 8.70
C GLU A 240 0.44 15.99 9.65
N GLN A 241 0.30 16.25 10.95
CA GLN A 241 1.33 15.99 11.95
C GLN A 241 1.66 14.49 12.08
N HIS A 242 0.64 13.63 12.09
CA HIS A 242 0.79 12.17 12.11
C HIS A 242 1.60 11.67 10.91
N LEU A 243 1.21 12.09 9.70
CA LEU A 243 1.90 11.73 8.46
C LEU A 243 3.33 12.28 8.43
N LEU A 244 3.54 13.51 8.91
CA LEU A 244 4.86 14.13 8.99
C LEU A 244 5.80 13.36 9.93
N GLN A 245 5.31 12.95 11.10
CA GLN A 245 6.09 12.15 12.05
C GLN A 245 6.54 10.84 11.40
N LEU A 246 5.63 10.10 10.77
CA LEU A 246 5.95 8.86 10.08
C LEU A 246 6.94 9.08 8.93
N LEU A 247 6.69 10.08 8.08
CA LEU A 247 7.54 10.38 6.92
C LEU A 247 8.95 10.79 7.35
N SER A 248 9.07 11.56 8.43
CA SER A 248 10.37 11.92 9.01
C SER A 248 11.17 10.69 9.49
N GLY A 249 10.48 9.66 9.98
CA GLY A 249 11.12 8.42 10.44
C GLY A 249 11.61 7.51 9.32
N ILE A 250 11.00 7.58 8.13
CA ILE A 250 11.32 6.71 6.99
C ILE A 250 12.03 7.41 5.84
N ILE A 251 12.29 8.72 5.91
CA ILE A 251 12.85 9.48 4.77
C ILE A 251 14.15 8.87 4.22
N GLN A 252 14.99 8.32 5.10
CA GLN A 252 16.24 7.62 4.77
C GLN A 252 16.04 6.28 4.02
N TRP A 253 14.81 5.82 3.83
CA TRP A 253 14.48 4.63 3.02
C TRP A 253 14.43 4.96 1.53
N ILE A 254 14.21 6.23 1.19
CA ILE A 254 13.90 6.68 -0.18
C ILE A 254 14.70 7.93 -0.61
N ASN A 255 15.41 8.61 0.30
CA ASN A 255 16.20 9.79 -0.02
C ASN A 255 17.68 9.67 0.43
N PRO A 256 18.67 10.01 -0.41
CA PRO A 256 18.55 10.40 -1.83
C PRO A 256 18.38 9.17 -2.76
N PRO A 257 17.47 9.21 -3.77
CA PRO A 257 17.13 8.05 -4.58
C PRO A 257 18.29 7.36 -5.29
N ASP A 258 19.23 8.14 -5.85
CA ASP A 258 20.38 7.66 -6.61
C ASP A 258 21.36 6.85 -5.74
N ALA A 259 21.61 7.32 -4.50
CA ALA A 259 22.45 6.60 -3.56
C ALA A 259 21.81 5.27 -3.14
N ILE A 260 20.48 5.24 -3.01
CA ILE A 260 19.75 4.04 -2.60
C ILE A 260 19.69 3.04 -3.76
N ALA A 261 19.37 3.47 -4.97
CA ALA A 261 19.42 2.63 -6.17
C ALA A 261 20.81 2.04 -6.37
N LYS A 262 21.87 2.85 -6.20
CA LYS A 262 23.25 2.37 -6.24
C LYS A 262 23.54 1.33 -5.16
N ALA A 263 23.08 1.54 -3.92
CA ALA A 263 23.25 0.58 -2.84
C ALA A 263 22.54 -0.76 -3.14
N ILE A 264 21.33 -0.71 -3.71
CA ILE A 264 20.59 -1.91 -4.13
C ILE A 264 21.36 -2.66 -5.22
N ASN A 265 21.86 -1.93 -6.23
CA ASN A 265 22.71 -2.51 -7.27
C ASN A 265 24.03 -3.08 -6.73
N CYS A 266 24.49 -2.64 -5.56
CA CYS A 266 25.64 -3.20 -4.84
C CYS A 266 25.26 -4.36 -3.88
N GLY A 267 24.03 -4.87 -3.93
CA GLY A 267 23.57 -6.02 -3.14
C GLY A 267 22.86 -5.69 -1.83
N LYS A 268 22.51 -4.42 -1.58
CA LYS A 268 21.61 -4.06 -0.47
C LYS A 268 20.19 -4.49 -0.82
N SER A 269 19.45 -5.02 0.15
CA SER A 269 18.01 -5.31 0.00
C SER A 269 17.21 -4.06 -0.38
N GLU A 270 16.32 -4.23 -1.37
CA GLU A 270 15.39 -3.23 -1.90
C GLU A 270 14.18 -2.97 -1.00
N SER A 271 13.99 -3.80 0.03
CA SER A 271 12.78 -3.81 0.88
C SER A 271 12.40 -2.43 1.43
N GLU A 272 13.38 -1.64 1.90
CA GLU A 272 13.12 -0.29 2.42
C GLU A 272 12.62 0.67 1.33
N MET A 273 13.22 0.61 0.13
CA MET A 273 12.84 1.46 -0.99
C MET A 273 11.41 1.17 -1.42
N LEU A 274 11.06 -0.11 -1.56
CA LEU A 274 9.71 -0.52 -1.94
C LEU A 274 8.66 -0.14 -0.87
N ASP A 275 8.97 -0.37 0.40
CA ASP A 275 8.08 0.02 1.50
C ASP A 275 7.94 1.55 1.62
N GLY A 276 8.99 2.30 1.32
CA GLY A 276 8.93 3.76 1.23
C GLY A 276 8.10 4.26 0.05
N CYS A 277 8.15 3.59 -1.10
CA CYS A 277 7.25 3.88 -2.22
C CYS A 277 5.78 3.62 -1.83
N ARG A 278 5.49 2.52 -1.12
CA ARG A 278 4.14 2.22 -0.60
C ARG A 278 3.67 3.25 0.42
N ALA A 279 4.57 3.76 1.26
CA ALA A 279 4.26 4.85 2.17
C ALA A 279 3.88 6.14 1.42
N LEU A 280 4.59 6.50 0.33
CA LEU A 280 4.20 7.63 -0.51
C LEU A 280 2.82 7.42 -1.16
N LEU A 281 2.54 6.22 -1.67
CA LEU A 281 1.21 5.87 -2.18
C LEU A 281 0.13 6.06 -1.10
N ALA A 282 0.35 5.55 0.11
CA ALA A 282 -0.57 5.69 1.23
C ALA A 282 -0.82 7.17 1.59
N ILE A 283 0.22 8.01 1.63
CA ILE A 283 0.06 9.46 1.85
C ILE A 283 -0.76 10.07 0.70
N ALA A 284 -0.45 9.72 -0.55
CA ALA A 284 -1.15 10.22 -1.73
C ALA A 284 -2.63 9.83 -1.74
N THR A 285 -3.01 8.66 -1.20
CA THR A 285 -4.41 8.21 -1.14
C THR A 285 -5.20 8.92 -0.03
N VAL A 286 -4.58 9.41 1.03
CA VAL A 286 -5.27 10.10 2.15
C VAL A 286 -5.17 11.62 2.14
N THR A 287 -4.32 12.21 1.30
CA THR A 287 -4.10 13.68 1.26
C THR A 287 -4.50 14.33 -0.07
N THR A 288 -4.51 15.67 -0.13
CA THR A 288 -4.61 16.44 -1.39
C THR A 288 -3.21 16.70 -1.95
N PRO A 289 -3.03 17.01 -3.25
CA PRO A 289 -1.71 17.30 -3.81
C PRO A 289 -0.95 18.43 -3.10
N LEU A 290 -1.66 19.45 -2.62
CA LEU A 290 -1.07 20.56 -1.88
C LEU A 290 -0.53 20.12 -0.50
N VAL A 291 -1.32 19.33 0.23
CA VAL A 291 -0.90 18.79 1.55
C VAL A 291 0.24 17.79 1.35
N PHE A 292 0.12 16.90 0.36
CA PHE A 292 1.15 15.95 0.00
C PHE A 292 2.50 16.65 -0.19
N ASP A 293 2.57 17.69 -1.02
CA ASP A 293 3.82 18.41 -1.28
C ASP A 293 4.38 19.12 -0.03
N ARG A 294 3.50 19.70 0.79
CA ARG A 294 3.87 20.46 1.98
C ARG A 294 4.54 19.61 3.06
N LEU A 295 4.18 18.33 3.18
CA LEU A 295 4.69 17.45 4.25
C LEU A 295 6.23 17.54 4.36
N LEU A 296 6.99 17.25 3.31
CA LEU A 296 8.45 17.35 3.38
C LEU A 296 8.98 18.78 3.42
N LYS A 297 8.28 19.77 2.84
CA LYS A 297 8.72 21.19 2.91
C LYS A 297 8.85 21.69 4.35
N SER A 298 8.17 21.06 5.30
CA SER A 298 8.27 21.41 6.72
C SER A 298 9.60 20.98 7.37
N ILE A 299 10.29 19.98 6.83
CA ILE A 299 11.50 19.38 7.40
C ILE A 299 12.69 19.33 6.43
N SER A 300 12.49 19.68 5.17
CA SER A 300 13.49 19.58 4.11
C SER A 300 13.37 20.76 3.12
N PRO A 301 14.41 21.04 2.31
CA PRO A 301 14.39 22.13 1.34
C PRO A 301 13.53 21.83 0.10
N PHE A 302 12.94 20.64 -0.01
CA PHE A 302 12.13 20.21 -1.15
C PHE A 302 10.80 19.61 -0.70
N GLY A 303 9.80 19.65 -1.57
CA GLY A 303 8.49 19.07 -1.30
C GLY A 303 8.42 17.57 -1.59
N THR A 304 7.38 16.94 -1.09
CA THR A 304 7.17 15.50 -1.28
C THR A 304 6.94 15.15 -2.75
N ILE A 305 6.36 16.06 -3.55
CA ILE A 305 6.21 15.84 -5.00
C ILE A 305 7.57 15.86 -5.70
N SER A 306 8.48 16.72 -5.26
CA SER A 306 9.85 16.73 -5.78
C SER A 306 10.59 15.42 -5.48
N LEU A 307 10.40 14.85 -4.28
CA LEU A 307 10.93 13.54 -3.94
C LEU A 307 10.31 12.42 -4.79
N LEU A 308 8.98 12.42 -4.95
CA LEU A 308 8.26 11.48 -5.80
C LEU A 308 8.79 11.50 -7.25
N SER A 309 9.00 12.71 -7.80
CA SER A 309 9.59 12.89 -9.12
C SER A 309 11.02 12.37 -9.19
N ALA A 310 11.87 12.68 -8.20
CA ALA A 310 13.24 12.20 -8.16
C ALA A 310 13.32 10.65 -8.08
N LEU A 311 12.46 10.03 -7.27
CA LEU A 311 12.33 8.57 -7.18
C LEU A 311 11.92 7.96 -8.52
N MET A 312 10.85 8.46 -9.12
CA MET A 312 10.36 7.96 -10.40
C MET A 312 11.43 8.10 -11.48
N CYS A 313 12.11 9.25 -11.54
CA CYS A 313 13.19 9.48 -12.49
C CYS A 313 14.34 8.48 -12.29
N GLU A 314 14.73 8.20 -11.04
CA GLU A 314 15.81 7.26 -10.78
C GLU A 314 15.41 5.81 -11.12
N VAL A 315 14.19 5.41 -10.79
CA VAL A 315 13.64 4.10 -11.16
C VAL A 315 13.62 3.93 -12.69
N ILE A 316 13.20 4.94 -13.45
CA ILE A 316 13.23 4.89 -14.92
C ILE A 316 14.67 4.76 -15.44
N LYS A 317 15.65 5.47 -14.86
CA LYS A 317 17.06 5.31 -15.27
C LYS A 317 17.58 3.90 -15.02
N VAL A 318 17.23 3.29 -13.88
CA VAL A 318 17.60 1.90 -13.58
C VAL A 318 16.98 0.95 -14.60
N LEU A 319 15.70 1.12 -14.93
CA LEU A 319 15.03 0.34 -15.97
C LEU A 319 15.70 0.50 -17.35
N MET A 320 16.11 1.72 -17.70
CA MET A 320 16.82 1.99 -18.96
C MET A 320 18.24 1.39 -19.03
N ALA A 321 18.85 1.09 -17.89
CA ALA A 321 20.18 0.50 -17.78
C ALA A 321 20.13 -1.04 -17.74
N ASN A 322 19.07 -1.60 -17.15
CA ASN A 322 18.89 -3.04 -16.97
C ASN A 322 17.89 -3.58 -18.01
N CYS A 323 18.39 -4.10 -19.12
CA CYS A 323 17.57 -4.76 -20.16
C CYS A 323 17.35 -6.25 -19.82
N THR A 324 16.77 -6.55 -18.66
CA THR A 324 16.43 -7.94 -18.26
C THR A 324 14.93 -8.18 -18.40
N GLU A 325 14.56 -9.37 -18.90
CA GLU A 325 13.16 -9.81 -18.97
C GLU A 325 12.57 -10.20 -17.61
N GLU A 326 13.43 -10.45 -16.60
CA GLU A 326 13.01 -10.76 -15.24
C GLU A 326 12.50 -9.51 -14.49
N GLU A 327 11.43 -9.69 -13.72
CA GLU A 327 10.85 -8.66 -12.87
C GLU A 327 11.87 -8.27 -11.78
N THR A 328 12.43 -7.06 -11.90
CA THR A 328 13.34 -6.50 -10.90
C THR A 328 12.60 -5.58 -9.94
N TRP A 329 13.22 -5.24 -8.82
CA TRP A 329 12.70 -4.25 -7.86
C TRP A 329 12.26 -2.93 -8.52
N SER A 330 12.92 -2.53 -9.62
CA SER A 330 12.61 -1.29 -10.33
C SER A 330 11.28 -1.35 -11.09
N TRP A 331 10.82 -2.54 -11.50
CA TRP A 331 9.48 -2.73 -12.07
C TRP A 331 8.41 -2.51 -11.01
N VAL A 332 8.55 -3.18 -9.87
CA VAL A 332 7.63 -3.05 -8.72
C VAL A 332 7.59 -1.60 -8.23
N ALA A 333 8.76 -0.95 -8.11
CA ALA A 333 8.83 0.46 -7.70
C ALA A 333 8.13 1.37 -8.71
N ARG A 334 8.33 1.17 -10.02
CA ARG A 334 7.67 1.97 -11.07
C ARG A 334 6.16 1.89 -10.92
N ASP A 335 5.61 0.69 -10.76
CA ASP A 335 4.16 0.51 -10.74
C ASP A 335 3.54 1.16 -9.49
N ILE A 336 4.17 1.02 -8.31
CA ILE A 336 3.74 1.72 -7.09
C ILE A 336 3.82 3.26 -7.24
N LEU A 337 4.89 3.76 -7.86
CA LEU A 337 5.06 5.21 -8.06
C LEU A 337 4.07 5.76 -9.10
N LEU A 338 3.73 4.98 -10.14
CA LEU A 338 2.67 5.34 -11.08
C LEU A 338 1.31 5.38 -10.41
N ASP A 339 1.00 4.42 -9.55
CA ASP A 339 -0.22 4.45 -8.74
C ASP A 339 -0.24 5.68 -7.81
N THR A 340 0.92 6.07 -7.28
CA THR A 340 1.06 7.27 -6.45
C THR A 340 0.73 8.54 -7.26
N TRP A 341 1.28 8.65 -8.48
CA TRP A 341 0.94 9.73 -9.40
C TRP A 341 -0.54 9.74 -9.77
N THR A 342 -1.10 8.58 -10.09
CA THR A 342 -2.53 8.43 -10.43
C THR A 342 -3.42 8.82 -9.26
N ALA A 343 -3.10 8.41 -8.02
CA ALA A 343 -3.83 8.79 -6.82
C ALA A 343 -3.82 10.31 -6.56
N LEU A 344 -2.72 11.00 -6.85
CA LEU A 344 -2.63 12.46 -6.73
C LEU A 344 -3.42 13.17 -7.83
N LEU A 345 -3.35 12.67 -9.07
CA LEU A 345 -3.91 13.33 -10.25
C LEU A 345 -5.41 13.07 -10.44
N MET A 346 -5.91 11.90 -10.07
CA MET A 346 -7.35 11.58 -10.14
C MET A 346 -8.19 12.33 -9.12
N LYS A 347 -7.57 12.90 -8.08
CA LYS A 347 -8.24 13.76 -7.10
C LYS A 347 -8.56 15.16 -7.63
N GLN A 348 -8.19 15.47 -8.87
CA GLN A 348 -8.58 16.71 -9.53
C GLN A 348 -10.06 16.60 -9.96
N PRO A 349 -10.93 17.56 -9.59
CA PRO A 349 -12.32 17.50 -10.01
C PRO A 349 -12.40 17.57 -11.54
N THR A 350 -12.97 16.54 -12.15
CA THR A 350 -13.34 16.48 -13.57
C THR A 350 -14.57 17.35 -13.91
N GLY A 351 -14.92 18.31 -13.05
CA GLY A 351 -16.17 19.08 -13.10
C GLY A 351 -15.95 20.59 -13.15
N ASN A 352 -16.77 21.23 -13.98
CA ASN A 352 -16.75 22.63 -14.45
C ASN A 352 -16.97 23.72 -13.37
N THR A 353 -16.54 23.52 -12.13
CA THR A 353 -16.58 24.53 -11.06
C THR A 353 -15.16 25.02 -10.78
N GLY A 354 -14.90 26.30 -11.08
CA GLY A 354 -13.59 26.94 -11.26
C GLY A 354 -12.63 27.03 -10.06
N GLN A 355 -12.52 25.98 -9.24
CA GLN A 355 -11.36 25.75 -8.38
C GLN A 355 -10.86 24.32 -8.61
N SER A 356 -10.16 24.13 -9.74
CA SER A 356 -9.34 22.94 -9.93
C SER A 356 -8.28 22.93 -8.82
N VAL A 357 -8.24 21.87 -8.01
CA VAL A 357 -7.12 21.62 -7.10
C VAL A 357 -5.92 21.25 -7.98
N MET A 358 -5.30 22.27 -8.57
CA MET A 358 -4.13 22.12 -9.42
C MET A 358 -2.94 21.67 -8.58
N LEU A 359 -2.06 20.89 -9.20
CA LEU A 359 -0.73 20.67 -8.64
C LEU A 359 -0.04 22.01 -8.36
N PRO A 360 0.79 22.10 -7.31
CA PRO A 360 1.66 23.25 -7.14
C PRO A 360 2.59 23.41 -8.36
N PRO A 361 3.13 24.61 -8.64
CA PRO A 361 4.02 24.84 -9.79
C PRO A 361 5.19 23.86 -9.85
N GLU A 362 5.77 23.51 -8.70
CA GLU A 362 6.82 22.50 -8.60
C GLU A 362 6.33 21.13 -9.05
N GLY A 363 5.07 20.78 -8.78
CA GLY A 363 4.45 19.53 -9.23
C GLY A 363 4.20 19.49 -10.74
N ILE A 364 3.83 20.61 -11.36
CA ILE A 364 3.73 20.71 -12.83
C ILE A 364 5.11 20.47 -13.47
N ASN A 365 6.15 21.12 -12.96
CA ASN A 365 7.52 20.92 -13.43
C ASN A 365 7.99 19.47 -13.20
N ALA A 366 7.67 18.88 -12.04
CA ALA A 366 8.03 17.50 -11.74
C ALA A 366 7.33 16.52 -12.71
N ALA A 367 6.04 16.72 -12.99
CA ALA A 367 5.30 15.91 -13.95
C ALA A 367 5.88 16.03 -15.37
N ALA A 368 6.25 17.24 -15.81
CA ALA A 368 6.90 17.47 -17.10
C ALA A 368 8.22 16.69 -17.22
N ASN A 369 9.08 16.76 -16.20
CA ASN A 369 10.36 16.08 -16.17
C ASN A 369 10.22 14.55 -16.19
N VAL A 370 9.31 14.03 -15.36
CA VAL A 370 9.01 12.59 -15.31
C VAL A 370 8.48 12.11 -16.66
N PHE A 371 7.51 12.82 -17.25
CA PHE A 371 6.96 12.43 -18.54
C PHE A 371 8.01 12.44 -19.66
N ALA A 372 8.88 13.46 -19.70
CA ALA A 372 9.95 13.52 -20.69
C ALA A 372 10.88 12.30 -20.60
N LEU A 373 11.25 11.88 -19.38
CA LEU A 373 12.11 10.71 -19.16
C LEU A 373 11.39 9.39 -19.46
N ILE A 374 10.09 9.27 -19.16
CA ILE A 374 9.27 8.12 -19.56
C ILE A 374 9.30 7.97 -21.08
N VAL A 375 9.00 9.05 -21.81
CA VAL A 375 8.99 9.02 -23.28
C VAL A 375 10.36 8.64 -23.85
N GLU A 376 11.44 9.16 -23.28
CA GLU A 376 12.81 8.76 -23.67
C GLU A 376 13.06 7.27 -23.42
N SER A 377 12.69 6.77 -22.25
CA SER A 377 12.80 5.35 -21.88
C SER A 377 12.04 4.44 -22.82
N GLU A 378 10.77 4.74 -23.09
CA GLU A 378 9.91 3.93 -23.98
C GLU A 378 10.42 3.96 -25.43
N LEU A 379 10.90 5.11 -25.91
CA LEU A 379 11.51 5.20 -27.24
C LEU A 379 12.82 4.41 -27.34
N LYS A 380 13.60 4.35 -26.26
CA LYS A 380 14.83 3.55 -26.19
C LYS A 380 14.50 2.06 -26.18
N ALA A 381 13.54 1.65 -25.36
CA ALA A 381 13.05 0.26 -25.32
C ALA A 381 12.53 -0.20 -26.68
N ALA A 382 11.68 0.61 -27.33
CA ALA A 382 11.15 0.33 -28.67
C ALA A 382 12.24 0.29 -29.76
N SER A 383 13.37 0.97 -29.57
CA SER A 383 14.51 0.89 -30.50
C SER A 383 15.39 -0.33 -30.29
N ALA A 384 15.34 -0.94 -29.10
CA ALA A 384 16.15 -2.09 -28.72
C ALA A 384 15.42 -3.43 -28.87
N SER A 385 14.09 -3.42 -29.00
CA SER A 385 13.30 -4.63 -29.27
C SER A 385 13.57 -5.16 -30.68
N ASP A 386 14.37 -6.23 -30.78
CA ASP A 386 14.48 -7.03 -32.00
C ASP A 386 13.17 -7.80 -32.20
N PHE A 387 12.60 -7.73 -33.41
CA PHE A 387 11.39 -8.46 -33.78
C PHE A 387 11.69 -9.97 -33.92
N THR A 388 11.95 -10.68 -32.82
CA THR A 388 11.94 -12.14 -32.81
C THR A 388 10.50 -12.61 -32.69
N VAL A 389 9.90 -12.85 -33.85
CA VAL A 389 8.55 -13.36 -34.00
C VAL A 389 8.55 -14.85 -33.67
N GLU A 390 8.35 -15.22 -32.41
CA GLU A 390 7.96 -16.60 -32.10
C GLU A 390 7.07 -16.68 -30.86
N SER A 391 5.85 -17.15 -31.13
CA SER A 391 4.76 -17.65 -30.27
C SER A 391 4.62 -17.08 -28.85
N GLU A 392 3.47 -16.44 -28.60
CA GLU A 392 2.50 -16.74 -27.52
C GLU A 392 1.40 -15.65 -27.57
N SER A 393 0.29 -15.94 -28.25
CA SER A 393 -0.80 -14.96 -28.47
C SER A 393 -1.39 -14.42 -27.16
N ASP A 394 -1.41 -15.25 -26.12
CA ASP A 394 -1.95 -14.88 -24.80
C ASP A 394 -0.96 -14.00 -24.03
N TYR A 395 0.35 -14.25 -24.17
CA TYR A 395 1.41 -13.40 -23.62
C TYR A 395 1.40 -12.00 -24.26
N LEU A 396 1.19 -11.93 -25.58
CA LEU A 396 1.05 -10.66 -26.31
C LEU A 396 -0.17 -9.86 -25.83
N GLN A 397 -1.33 -10.50 -25.66
CA GLN A 397 -2.54 -9.82 -25.20
C GLN A 397 -2.41 -9.30 -23.76
N ALA A 398 -1.82 -10.09 -22.86
CA ALA A 398 -1.52 -9.66 -21.49
C ALA A 398 -0.52 -8.49 -21.48
N SER A 399 0.55 -8.56 -22.27
CA SER A 399 1.55 -7.49 -22.41
C SER A 399 0.95 -6.18 -22.94
N ILE A 400 0.06 -6.26 -23.93
CA ILE A 400 -0.67 -5.10 -24.47
C ILE A 400 -1.58 -4.49 -23.40
N THR A 401 -2.32 -5.31 -22.66
CA THR A 401 -3.23 -4.83 -21.60
C THR A 401 -2.46 -4.14 -20.48
N THR A 402 -1.37 -4.74 -19.99
CA THR A 402 -0.47 -4.14 -19.00
C THR A 402 0.21 -2.87 -19.53
N MET A 403 0.46 -2.78 -20.84
CA MET A 403 0.93 -1.53 -21.45
C MET A 403 -0.15 -0.46 -21.46
N ASP A 404 -1.40 -0.80 -21.77
CA ASP A 404 -2.52 0.15 -21.84
C ASP A 404 -2.81 0.80 -20.47
N GLU A 405 -2.77 0.00 -19.39
CA GLU A 405 -2.88 0.50 -18.02
C GLU A 405 -1.74 1.49 -17.68
N ARG A 406 -0.50 1.17 -18.06
CA ARG A 406 0.65 2.08 -17.86
C ARG A 406 0.53 3.36 -18.68
N LEU A 407 0.12 3.27 -19.95
CA LEU A 407 -0.11 4.41 -20.82
C LEU A 407 -1.19 5.33 -20.26
N SER A 408 -2.22 4.78 -19.62
CA SER A 408 -3.25 5.55 -18.92
C SER A 408 -2.67 6.40 -17.79
N SER A 409 -1.80 5.82 -16.96
CA SER A 409 -1.07 6.55 -15.91
C SER A 409 -0.12 7.60 -16.49
N TYR A 410 0.62 7.28 -17.55
CA TYR A 410 1.50 8.23 -18.25
C TYR A 410 0.72 9.41 -18.83
N ALA A 411 -0.48 9.17 -19.36
CA ALA A 411 -1.33 10.21 -19.91
C ALA A 411 -1.81 11.19 -18.83
N LEU A 412 -2.09 10.73 -17.60
CA LEU A 412 -2.42 11.62 -16.48
C LEU A 412 -1.24 12.53 -16.15
N ILE A 413 -0.03 11.97 -16.04
CA ILE A 413 1.19 12.75 -15.80
C ILE A 413 1.42 13.74 -16.94
N ALA A 414 1.16 13.35 -18.19
CA ALA A 414 1.28 14.24 -19.34
C ALA A 414 0.31 15.43 -19.26
N ARG A 415 -0.95 15.15 -18.89
CA ARG A 415 -2.02 16.15 -18.74
C ARG A 415 -1.77 17.13 -17.60
N ALA A 416 -1.01 16.72 -16.59
CA ALA A 416 -0.58 17.63 -15.51
C ALA A 416 0.36 18.75 -15.99
N ALA A 417 1.01 18.58 -17.15
CA ALA A 417 1.98 19.54 -17.69
C ALA A 417 1.82 19.75 -19.21
N ILE A 418 0.58 19.95 -19.66
CA ILE A 418 0.19 20.05 -21.10
C ILE A 418 1.07 21.03 -21.88
N ASP A 419 1.38 22.17 -21.28
CA ASP A 419 2.17 23.24 -21.92
C ASP A 419 3.59 22.80 -22.31
N VAL A 420 4.12 21.76 -21.65
CA VAL A 420 5.44 21.19 -21.94
C VAL A 420 5.33 19.88 -22.71
N THR A 421 4.36 19.03 -22.37
CA THR A 421 4.27 17.66 -22.89
C THR A 421 3.73 17.60 -24.32
N ILE A 422 2.77 18.46 -24.69
CA ILE A 422 2.25 18.50 -26.06
C ILE A 422 3.31 18.97 -27.08
N PRO A 423 4.07 20.07 -26.85
CA PRO A 423 5.17 20.44 -27.74
C PRO A 423 6.25 19.36 -27.85
N LEU A 424 6.58 18.68 -26.74
CA LEU A 424 7.54 17.57 -26.75
C LEU A 424 7.08 16.44 -27.67
N LEU A 425 5.83 15.96 -27.51
CA LEU A 425 5.26 14.91 -28.34
C LEU A 425 5.20 15.33 -29.81
N THR A 426 4.74 16.56 -30.10
CA THR A 426 4.66 17.11 -31.46
C THR A 426 6.01 17.08 -32.16
N ARG A 427 7.08 17.49 -31.45
CA ARG A 427 8.46 17.44 -31.96
C ARG A 427 8.90 16.01 -32.26
N LEU A 428 8.64 15.07 -31.34
CA LEU A 428 9.04 13.67 -31.49
C LEU A 428 8.27 12.97 -32.62
N PHE A 429 6.97 13.22 -32.75
CA PHE A 429 6.16 12.72 -33.87
C PHE A 429 6.67 13.27 -35.20
N SER A 430 6.95 14.57 -35.29
CA SER A 430 7.50 15.18 -36.50
C SER A 430 8.85 14.58 -36.91
N GLU A 431 9.72 14.31 -35.92
CA GLU A 431 11.01 13.65 -36.13
C GLU A 431 10.85 12.24 -36.68
N ARG A 432 9.97 11.42 -36.07
CA ARG A 432 9.73 10.04 -36.48
C ARG A 432 9.04 9.98 -37.86
N PHE A 433 8.09 10.87 -38.12
CA PHE A 433 7.45 11.00 -39.42
C PHE A 433 8.48 11.28 -40.52
N ARG A 434 9.41 12.22 -40.29
CA ARG A 434 10.48 12.52 -41.26
C ARG A 434 11.39 11.33 -41.52
N ARG A 435 11.80 10.61 -40.47
CA ARG A 435 12.63 9.39 -40.60
C ARG A 435 11.92 8.30 -41.39
N LEU A 436 10.62 8.12 -41.17
CA LEU A 436 9.80 7.16 -41.91
C LEU A 436 9.72 7.52 -43.40
N HIS A 437 9.55 8.80 -43.74
CA HIS A 437 9.57 9.26 -45.14
C HIS A 437 10.93 9.04 -45.80
N GLN A 438 12.03 9.28 -45.08
CA GLN A 438 13.37 9.01 -45.56
C GLN A 438 13.59 7.51 -45.77
N GLY A 439 13.15 6.65 -44.85
CA GLY A 439 13.23 5.19 -44.98
C GLY A 439 12.43 4.63 -46.16
N ILE A 440 11.21 5.14 -46.40
CA ILE A 440 10.40 4.78 -47.57
C ILE A 440 11.08 5.19 -48.88
N SER A 441 11.78 6.33 -48.88
CA SER A 441 12.54 6.81 -50.05
C SER A 441 13.79 5.96 -50.36
N ILE A 442 14.25 5.11 -49.42
CA ILE A 442 15.43 4.24 -49.54
C ILE A 442 15.07 2.80 -49.96
N LEU A 443 13.78 2.49 -50.16
CA LEU A 443 13.29 1.27 -50.81
C LEU A 443 12.91 1.55 -52.29
N PRO A 444 13.87 1.68 -53.23
CA PRO A 444 13.54 1.85 -54.64
C PRO A 444 13.26 0.48 -55.28
N SER A 445 12.23 -0.23 -54.84
CA SER A 445 11.68 -1.37 -55.59
C SER A 445 10.31 -1.82 -55.07
N PHE A 446 9.38 -0.91 -54.85
CA PHE A 446 7.94 -1.19 -54.95
C PHE A 446 7.22 0.09 -55.43
N GLN A 447 7.63 0.60 -56.59
CA GLN A 447 6.72 1.39 -57.41
C GLN A 447 5.75 0.42 -58.09
N TYR A 448 4.51 0.38 -57.61
CA TYR A 448 3.31 0.76 -58.39
C TYR A 448 2.05 0.32 -57.63
N THR A 449 1.04 1.18 -57.66
CA THR A 449 -0.36 0.97 -57.22
C THR A 449 -0.66 1.08 -55.72
N MET A 450 -0.82 2.32 -55.24
CA MET A 450 -2.08 2.82 -54.64
C MET A 450 -1.82 4.17 -53.99
N TRP A 451 -1.83 5.22 -54.79
CA TRP A 451 -2.16 6.56 -54.31
C TRP A 451 -3.41 7.01 -55.04
N SER A 452 -4.53 6.98 -54.35
CA SER A 452 -5.64 7.91 -54.51
C SER A 452 -6.45 7.97 -53.20
N PRO A 453 -7.04 9.13 -52.87
CA PRO A 453 -7.20 9.66 -51.51
C PRO A 453 -8.58 9.33 -50.91
N PRO A 454 -8.75 9.33 -49.56
CA PRO A 454 -9.09 10.58 -48.87
C PRO A 454 -8.59 10.65 -47.41
N ILE A 455 -7.64 11.55 -47.13
CA ILE A 455 -7.41 12.10 -45.77
C ILE A 455 -7.80 13.58 -45.84
N VAL A 456 -9.11 13.83 -45.90
CA VAL A 456 -9.70 15.17 -45.69
C VAL A 456 -10.88 15.11 -44.70
N SER A 457 -11.17 13.96 -44.06
CA SER A 457 -12.35 13.84 -43.17
C SER A 457 -12.05 13.45 -41.72
N LEU A 458 -10.83 13.71 -41.20
CA LEU A 458 -10.50 13.44 -39.79
C LEU A 458 -10.04 14.68 -39.01
N LEU A 459 -10.36 15.87 -39.55
CA LEU A 459 -10.35 17.14 -38.83
C LEU A 459 -11.65 17.91 -39.09
N ALA A 460 -12.77 17.30 -38.70
CA ALA A 460 -14.05 17.95 -38.47
C ALA A 460 -14.53 17.61 -37.06
#